data_AF-A0A3S0W8F3-F1
#
_entry.id   AF-A0A3S0W8F3-F1
#
_cell.length_a   1.000
_cell.length_b   1.000
_cell.length_c   1.000
_cell.angle_alpha   90.00
_cell.angle_beta   90.00
_cell.angle_gamma   90.00
#
_symmetry.space_group_name_H-M   'P 1'
#
loop_
_entity.id
_entity.type
_entity.pdbx_description
1 polymer ?
#
loop_
_entity_poly.entity_id
_entity_poly.type
_entity_poly.pdbx_seq_one_letter_code
_entity_poly.pdbx_strand_id
1 'polypeptide(L)'
;MRKLTAAACLFGAMVLPVHAAQAAEVAVLDWRAALMNTQSAQTSLSQLEGQIGGQQREAQSLGNELQQLQERLQRDGETMAQSERDSLIAELQQKGSRFEQLRREVIQAQQRSEQQFLESAEAKLEQAVEQVLERHNIDVLVEPQGVLHSSVDLPNVTEEVTQIFNSM
;
A
#
# COMPACT_ATOMS: atom_id res chain seq x y z
N MET A 1 -64.25 -64.12 11.19
CA MET A 1 -63.18 -64.40 10.21
C MET A 1 -62.42 -63.09 9.92
N ARG A 2 -61.14 -63.01 10.34
CA ARG A 2 -59.95 -62.35 9.74
C ARG A 2 -60.25 -61.14 8.81
N LYS A 3 -59.67 -59.92 8.93
CA LYS A 3 -58.24 -59.50 9.02
C LYS A 3 -58.23 -58.00 9.47
N LEU A 4 -57.50 -57.56 10.51
CA LEU A 4 -56.18 -56.84 10.48
C LEU A 4 -55.93 -56.08 9.16
N THR A 5 -55.72 -54.76 9.11
CA THR A 5 -54.63 -53.99 9.72
C THR A 5 -54.92 -52.48 9.73
N ALA A 6 -54.61 -51.81 10.84
CA ALA A 6 -54.53 -50.36 10.97
C ALA A 6 -53.32 -49.81 10.20
N ALA A 7 -53.53 -48.79 9.36
CA ALA A 7 -52.46 -48.03 8.72
C ALA A 7 -52.30 -46.69 9.46
N ALA A 8 -51.47 -46.68 10.49
CA ALA A 8 -50.96 -45.46 11.10
C ALA A 8 -49.82 -44.93 10.23
N CYS A 9 -50.12 -44.02 9.32
CA CYS A 9 -49.10 -43.29 8.56
C CYS A 9 -48.46 -42.24 9.49
N LEU A 10 -47.43 -42.67 10.22
CA LEU A 10 -46.42 -41.81 10.82
C LEU A 10 -45.68 -41.08 9.70
N PHE A 11 -46.15 -39.87 9.35
CA PHE A 11 -45.36 -38.92 8.58
C PHE A 11 -44.24 -38.40 9.50
N GLY A 12 -43.11 -39.11 9.51
CA GLY A 12 -41.88 -38.60 10.10
C GLY A 12 -41.41 -37.38 9.31
N ALA A 13 -41.52 -36.20 9.90
CA ALA A 13 -40.88 -35.00 9.39
C ALA A 13 -39.36 -35.24 9.42
N MET A 14 -38.78 -35.51 8.25
CA MET A 14 -37.35 -35.61 8.07
C MET A 14 -36.78 -34.19 8.17
N VAL A 15 -36.42 -33.79 9.40
CA VAL A 15 -35.70 -32.53 9.63
C VAL A 15 -34.29 -32.76 9.07
N LEU A 16 -34.07 -32.34 7.82
CA LEU A 16 -32.72 -32.27 7.27
C LEU A 16 -31.94 -31.29 8.16
N PRO A 17 -30.79 -31.68 8.72
CA PRO A 17 -29.92 -30.71 9.36
C PRO A 17 -29.47 -29.74 8.27
N VAL A 18 -30.06 -28.54 8.27
CA VAL A 18 -29.49 -27.40 7.58
C VAL A 18 -28.13 -27.20 8.23
N HIS A 19 -27.09 -27.72 7.59
CA HIS A 19 -25.73 -27.34 7.90
C HIS A 19 -25.67 -25.86 7.53
N ALA A 20 -25.95 -25.00 8.50
CA ALA A 20 -25.51 -23.62 8.44
C ALA A 20 -23.99 -23.73 8.24
N ALA A 21 -23.54 -23.52 7.01
CA ALA A 21 -22.14 -23.25 6.76
C ALA A 21 -21.81 -22.10 7.71
N GLN A 22 -21.00 -22.36 8.72
CA GLN A 22 -20.46 -21.31 9.55
C GLN A 22 -19.69 -20.42 8.58
N ALA A 23 -20.29 -19.29 8.19
CA ALA A 23 -19.58 -18.22 7.53
C ALA A 23 -18.37 -17.94 8.43
N ALA A 24 -17.17 -17.92 7.86
CA ALA A 24 -15.99 -17.64 8.65
C ALA A 24 -16.17 -16.24 9.26
N GLU A 25 -16.41 -16.18 10.57
CA GLU A 25 -16.50 -14.94 11.35
C GLU A 25 -15.18 -14.13 11.24
N VAL A 26 -14.11 -14.74 10.72
CA VAL A 26 -12.78 -14.15 10.58
C VAL A 26 -12.38 -14.06 9.11
N ALA A 27 -11.95 -12.88 8.66
CA ALA A 27 -11.40 -12.65 7.33
C ALA A 27 -10.09 -11.84 7.37
N VAL A 28 -9.31 -11.92 6.30
CA VAL A 28 -8.04 -11.22 6.13
C VAL A 28 -8.23 -9.97 5.29
N LEU A 29 -7.71 -8.84 5.76
CA LEU A 29 -7.64 -7.59 5.02
C LEU A 29 -6.24 -7.00 5.11
N ASP A 30 -5.59 -6.83 3.95
CA ASP A 30 -4.44 -5.92 3.83
C ASP A 30 -4.94 -4.54 3.42
N TRP A 31 -5.30 -3.71 4.40
CA TRP A 31 -5.87 -2.38 4.14
C TRP A 31 -4.89 -1.47 3.39
N ARG A 32 -3.57 -1.64 3.60
CA ARG A 32 -2.55 -0.87 2.91
C ARG A 32 -2.47 -1.26 1.44
N ALA A 33 -2.48 -2.56 1.15
CA ALA A 33 -2.58 -3.03 -0.23
C ALA A 33 -3.92 -2.63 -0.87
N ALA A 34 -5.03 -2.67 -0.13
CA ALA A 34 -6.32 -2.22 -0.63
C ALA A 34 -6.26 -0.75 -1.08
N LEU A 35 -5.76 0.13 -0.21
CA LEU A 35 -5.59 1.55 -0.53
C LEU A 35 -4.64 1.78 -1.71
N MET A 36 -3.48 1.11 -1.74
CA MET A 36 -2.50 1.29 -2.82
C MET A 36 -3.02 0.87 -4.19
N ASN A 37 -3.97 -0.07 -4.24
CA ASN A 37 -4.59 -0.53 -5.49
C ASN A 37 -5.83 0.30 -5.92
N THR A 38 -6.14 1.38 -5.20
CA THR A 38 -7.25 2.27 -5.56
C THR A 38 -6.90 3.19 -6.74
N GLN A 39 -7.92 3.64 -7.45
CA GLN A 39 -7.74 4.61 -8.54
C GLN A 39 -7.23 5.96 -8.01
N SER A 40 -7.64 6.37 -6.81
CA SER A 40 -7.17 7.60 -6.16
C SER A 40 -5.69 7.51 -5.77
N ALA A 41 -5.20 6.34 -5.32
CA ALA A 41 -3.78 6.12 -5.09
C ALA A 41 -2.98 6.28 -6.39
N GLN A 42 -3.43 5.65 -7.48
CA GLN A 42 -2.77 5.78 -8.79
C GLN A 42 -2.73 7.24 -9.27
N THR A 43 -3.80 8.00 -9.05
CA THR A 43 -3.84 9.43 -9.36
C THR A 43 -2.89 10.24 -8.48
N SER A 44 -2.85 9.99 -7.17
CA SER A 44 -1.93 10.65 -6.23
C SER A 44 -0.46 10.40 -6.63
N LEU A 45 -0.13 9.15 -6.96
CA LEU A 45 1.21 8.77 -7.44
C LEU A 45 1.59 9.51 -8.73
N SER A 46 0.69 9.56 -9.71
CA SER A 46 0.95 10.27 -10.98
C SER A 46 1.17 11.78 -10.77
N GLN A 47 0.40 12.38 -9.85
CA GLN A 47 0.58 13.79 -9.49
C GLN A 47 1.92 14.01 -8.79
N LEU A 48 2.28 13.15 -7.85
CA LEU A 48 3.56 13.20 -7.15
C LEU A 48 4.73 13.06 -8.12
N GLU A 49 4.70 12.08 -9.04
CA GLU A 49 5.70 11.88 -10.09
C GLU A 49 5.88 13.14 -10.95
N GLY A 50 4.77 13.79 -11.33
CA GLY A 50 4.80 15.06 -12.05
C GLY A 50 5.45 16.19 -11.25
N GLN A 51 5.24 16.22 -9.93
CA GLN A 51 5.79 17.25 -9.04
C GLN A 51 7.28 17.07 -8.75
N ILE A 52 7.78 15.83 -8.66
CA ILE A 52 9.16 15.53 -8.24
C ILE A 52 10.09 15.11 -9.38
N GLY A 53 9.55 14.76 -10.55
CA GLY A 53 10.34 14.19 -11.65
C GLY A 53 11.42 15.14 -12.18
N GLY A 54 11.21 16.46 -12.09
CA GLY A 54 12.26 17.44 -12.42
C GLY A 54 13.42 17.38 -11.43
N GLN A 55 13.10 17.43 -10.14
CA GLN A 55 14.03 17.43 -9.01
C GLN A 55 14.83 16.12 -8.96
N GLN A 56 14.19 14.99 -9.24
CA GLN A 56 14.86 13.69 -9.31
C GLN A 56 15.90 13.64 -10.43
N ARG A 57 15.55 14.13 -11.64
CA ARG A 57 16.49 14.19 -12.76
C ARG A 57 17.66 15.13 -12.48
N GLU A 58 17.38 16.29 -11.90
CA GLU A 58 18.42 17.24 -11.49
C GLU A 58 19.35 16.65 -10.42
N ALA A 59 18.78 16.01 -9.39
CA ALA A 59 19.55 15.34 -8.35
C ALA A 59 20.42 14.22 -8.93
N GLN A 60 19.92 13.44 -9.88
CA GLN A 60 20.70 12.40 -10.54
C GLN A 60 21.86 12.98 -11.36
N SER A 61 21.64 14.07 -12.11
CA SER A 61 22.73 14.77 -12.82
C SER A 61 23.80 15.28 -11.84
N LEU A 62 23.37 15.96 -10.78
CA LEU A 62 24.28 16.48 -9.74
C LEU A 62 25.05 15.36 -9.03
N GLY A 63 24.42 14.21 -8.76
CA GLY A 63 25.10 13.05 -8.20
C GLY A 63 26.25 12.56 -9.07
N ASN A 64 26.03 12.46 -10.38
CA ASN A 64 27.06 12.08 -11.35
C ASN A 64 28.18 13.13 -11.44
N GLU A 65 27.82 14.42 -11.50
CA GLU A 65 28.78 15.52 -11.55
C GLU A 65 29.64 15.58 -10.27
N LEU A 66 29.02 15.41 -9.10
CA LEU A 66 29.71 15.36 -7.82
C LEU A 66 30.72 14.21 -7.76
N GLN A 67 30.34 13.03 -8.25
CA GLN A 67 31.25 11.89 -8.34
C GLN A 67 32.45 12.21 -9.24
N GLN A 68 32.21 12.75 -10.44
CA GLN A 68 33.28 13.11 -11.38
C GLN A 68 34.24 14.17 -10.81
N LEU A 69 33.71 15.19 -10.14
CA LEU A 69 34.51 16.23 -9.49
C LEU A 69 35.34 15.65 -8.33
N GLN A 70 34.79 14.73 -7.54
CA GLN A 70 35.52 14.04 -6.48
C GLN A 70 36.67 13.19 -7.06
N GLU A 71 36.40 12.41 -8.11
CA GLU A 71 37.43 11.59 -8.78
C GLU A 71 38.54 12.44 -9.41
N ARG A 72 38.20 13.62 -9.95
CA ARG A 72 39.19 14.57 -10.47
C ARG A 72 40.04 15.16 -9.36
N LEU A 73 39.43 15.59 -8.26
CA LEU A 73 40.16 16.11 -7.09
C LEU A 73 41.09 15.06 -6.48
N GLN A 74 40.66 13.80 -6.42
CA GLN A 74 41.48 12.70 -5.90
C GLN A 74 42.67 12.37 -6.80
N ARG A 75 42.49 12.38 -8.12
CA ARG A 75 43.55 12.03 -9.08
C ARG A 75 44.53 13.17 -9.34
N ASP A 76 44.01 14.35 -9.60
CA ASP A 76 44.78 15.49 -10.10
C ASP A 76 45.03 16.54 -9.02
N GLY A 77 44.35 16.43 -7.87
CA GLY A 77 44.36 17.45 -6.83
C GLY A 77 45.76 17.89 -6.45
N GLU A 78 46.68 16.96 -6.19
CA GLU A 78 48.06 17.27 -5.77
C GLU A 78 48.87 18.06 -6.81
N THR A 79 48.55 17.93 -8.11
CA THR A 79 49.27 18.61 -9.21
C THR A 79 48.56 19.88 -9.70
N MET A 80 47.30 20.10 -9.29
CA MET A 80 46.53 21.31 -9.63
C MET A 80 47.10 22.58 -8.98
N ALA A 81 46.98 23.70 -9.71
CA ALA A 81 47.25 25.01 -9.14
C ALA A 81 46.27 25.33 -8.01
N GLN A 82 46.72 26.07 -6.99
CA GLN A 82 45.90 26.38 -5.80
C GLN A 82 44.55 27.01 -6.17
N SER A 83 44.54 27.99 -7.08
CA SER A 83 43.31 28.65 -7.53
C SER A 83 42.34 27.71 -8.25
N GLU A 84 42.86 26.73 -8.99
CA GLU A 84 42.03 25.73 -9.69
C GLU A 84 41.43 24.74 -8.70
N ARG A 85 42.24 24.29 -7.72
CA ARG A 85 41.79 23.43 -6.63
C ARG A 85 40.69 24.11 -5.81
N ASP A 86 40.88 25.38 -5.44
CA ASP A 86 39.90 26.15 -4.67
C ASP A 86 38.58 26.31 -5.43
N SER A 87 38.64 26.58 -6.75
CA SER A 87 37.45 26.63 -7.61
C SER A 87 36.71 25.30 -7.64
N LEU A 88 37.43 24.18 -7.74
CA LEU A 88 36.82 22.85 -7.78
C LEU A 88 36.17 22.47 -6.44
N ILE A 89 36.79 22.85 -5.32
CA ILE A 89 36.20 22.67 -3.98
C ILE A 89 34.93 23.50 -3.83
N ALA A 90 34.93 24.75 -4.30
CA ALA A 90 33.74 25.60 -4.27
C ALA A 90 32.59 25.01 -5.12
N GLU A 91 32.91 24.47 -6.31
CA GLU A 91 31.92 23.82 -7.17
C GLU A 91 31.33 22.55 -6.50
N LEU A 92 32.17 21.72 -5.88
CA LEU A 92 31.73 20.55 -5.09
C LEU A 92 30.76 20.96 -3.98
N GLN A 93 31.08 22.01 -3.22
CA GLN A 93 30.21 22.49 -2.14
C GLN A 93 28.87 23.02 -2.67
N GLN A 94 28.89 23.82 -3.74
CA GLN A 94 27.68 24.37 -4.34
C GLN A 94 26.76 23.25 -4.86
N LYS A 95 27.29 22.33 -5.68
CA LYS A 95 26.53 21.21 -6.23
C LYS A 95 26.06 20.26 -5.15
N GLY A 96 26.89 20.01 -4.13
CA GLY A 96 26.56 19.15 -3.00
C GLY A 96 25.39 19.70 -2.18
N SER A 97 25.41 21.00 -1.90
CA SER A 97 24.30 21.68 -1.22
C SER A 97 23.00 21.59 -2.00
N ARG A 98 23.04 21.84 -3.33
CA ARG A 98 21.87 21.72 -4.20
C ARG A 98 21.34 20.30 -4.27
N PHE A 99 22.21 19.30 -4.40
CA PHE A 99 21.84 17.89 -4.39
C PHE A 99 21.09 17.50 -3.11
N GLU A 100 21.64 17.86 -1.94
CA GLU A 100 21.01 17.57 -0.66
C GLU A 100 19.69 18.33 -0.47
N GLN A 101 19.58 19.56 -0.99
CA GLN A 101 18.32 20.29 -1.01
C GLN A 101 17.25 19.55 -1.82
N LEU A 102 17.57 19.13 -3.05
CA LEU A 102 16.64 18.39 -3.92
C LEU A 102 16.19 17.08 -3.27
N ARG A 103 17.10 16.34 -2.63
CA ARG A 103 16.74 15.12 -1.90
C ARG A 103 15.73 15.40 -0.79
N ARG A 104 15.93 16.46 -0.01
CA ARG A 104 14.98 16.85 1.04
C ARG A 104 13.63 17.26 0.45
N GLU A 105 13.62 18.03 -0.63
CA GLU A 105 12.39 18.44 -1.31
C GLU A 105 11.59 17.24 -1.82
N VAL A 106 12.26 16.25 -2.42
CA VAL A 106 11.62 15.01 -2.90
C VAL A 106 11.00 14.23 -1.74
N ILE A 107 11.75 14.01 -0.64
CA ILE A 107 11.25 13.28 0.53
C ILE A 107 10.06 14.02 1.16
N GLN A 108 10.13 15.34 1.28
CA GLN A 108 9.03 16.15 1.83
C GLN A 108 7.79 16.14 0.92
N ALA A 109 7.97 16.13 -0.40
CA ALA A 109 6.87 16.00 -1.34
C ALA A 109 6.20 14.62 -1.22
N GLN A 110 6.98 13.55 -1.11
CA GLN A 110 6.49 12.19 -0.89
C GLN A 110 5.68 12.09 0.41
N GLN A 111 6.25 12.53 1.54
CA GLN A 111 5.58 12.48 2.85
C GLN A 111 4.27 13.29 2.86
N ARG A 112 4.26 14.48 2.25
CA ARG A 112 3.04 15.31 2.15
C ARG A 112 1.98 14.66 1.28
N SER A 113 2.37 14.10 0.13
CA SER A 113 1.45 13.40 -0.78
C SER A 113 0.84 12.17 -0.12
N GLU A 114 1.64 11.39 0.63
CA GLU A 114 1.19 10.24 1.39
C GLU A 114 0.19 10.64 2.48
N GLN A 115 0.53 11.64 3.30
CA GLN A 115 -0.36 12.14 4.36
C GLN A 115 -1.70 12.63 3.79
N GLN A 116 -1.67 13.46 2.75
CA GLN A 116 -2.87 13.98 2.10
C GLN A 116 -3.73 12.86 1.50
N PHE A 117 -3.09 11.86 0.89
CA PHE A 117 -3.81 10.71 0.36
C PHE A 117 -4.51 9.93 1.48
N LEU A 118 -3.79 9.59 2.56
CA LEU A 118 -4.35 8.84 3.70
C LEU A 118 -5.49 9.61 4.37
N GLU A 119 -5.32 10.89 4.66
CA GLU A 119 -6.36 11.76 5.23
C GLU A 119 -7.62 11.78 4.35
N SER A 120 -7.46 11.82 3.03
CA SER A 120 -8.59 11.81 2.10
C SER A 120 -9.25 10.43 1.94
N ALA A 121 -8.50 9.36 2.21
CA ALA A 121 -8.92 7.99 1.98
C ALA A 121 -9.52 7.33 3.22
N GLU A 122 -9.19 7.79 4.43
CA GLU A 122 -9.60 7.19 5.70
C GLU A 122 -11.10 6.93 5.78
N ALA A 123 -11.93 7.96 5.64
CA ALA A 123 -13.39 7.82 5.73
C ALA A 123 -13.98 6.90 4.64
N LYS A 124 -13.40 6.91 3.44
CA LYS A 124 -13.83 5.99 2.36
C LYS A 124 -13.41 4.56 2.64
N LEU A 125 -12.22 4.35 3.19
CA LEU A 125 -11.75 3.03 3.57
C LEU A 125 -12.64 2.43 4.67
N GLU A 126 -12.95 3.21 5.71
CA GLU A 126 -13.86 2.79 6.78
C GLU A 126 -15.21 2.33 6.23
N GLN A 127 -15.83 3.15 5.37
CA GLN A 127 -17.11 2.80 4.72
C GLN A 127 -17.01 1.56 3.82
N ALA A 128 -15.90 1.40 3.09
CA ALA A 128 -15.69 0.23 2.25
C ALA A 128 -15.56 -1.04 3.10
N VAL A 129 -14.82 -0.97 4.20
CA VAL A 129 -14.65 -2.07 5.16
C VAL A 129 -15.98 -2.43 5.80
N GLU A 130 -16.74 -1.47 6.31
CA GLU A 130 -18.07 -1.69 6.90
C GLU A 130 -19.01 -2.44 5.95
N GLN A 131 -19.07 -2.02 4.67
CA GLN A 131 -19.91 -2.71 3.68
C GLN A 131 -19.48 -4.17 3.45
N VAL A 132 -18.18 -4.47 3.45
CA VAL A 132 -17.69 -5.85 3.33
C VAL A 132 -18.07 -6.67 4.57
N LEU A 133 -17.89 -6.11 5.76
CA LEU A 133 -18.25 -6.76 7.02
C LEU A 133 -19.72 -7.16 7.05
N GLU A 134 -20.61 -6.24 6.69
CA GLU A 134 -22.07 -6.47 6.65
C GLU A 134 -22.46 -7.51 5.59
N ARG A 135 -21.87 -7.45 4.39
CA ARG A 135 -22.20 -8.38 3.29
C ARG A 135 -21.83 -9.82 3.60
N HIS A 136 -20.71 -10.03 4.27
CA HIS A 136 -20.18 -11.37 4.54
C HIS A 136 -20.41 -11.86 5.97
N ASN A 137 -21.02 -11.04 6.83
CA ASN A 137 -21.21 -11.32 8.27
C ASN A 137 -19.87 -11.66 8.95
N ILE A 138 -18.86 -10.81 8.74
CA ILE A 138 -17.53 -10.95 9.33
C ILE A 138 -17.51 -10.21 10.67
N ASP A 139 -17.06 -10.88 11.74
CA ASP A 139 -16.93 -10.30 13.08
C ASP A 139 -15.49 -9.87 13.41
N VAL A 140 -14.49 -10.46 12.76
CA VAL A 140 -13.06 -10.22 13.00
C VAL A 140 -12.32 -10.04 11.69
N LEU A 141 -11.68 -8.88 11.53
CA LEU A 141 -10.67 -8.67 10.49
C LEU A 141 -9.27 -8.80 11.08
N VAL A 142 -8.43 -9.55 10.38
CA VAL A 142 -7.02 -9.71 10.71
C VAL A 142 -6.15 -9.22 9.56
N GLU A 143 -5.04 -8.57 9.88
CA GLU A 143 -4.02 -8.28 8.88
C GLU A 143 -3.25 -9.56 8.51
N PRO A 144 -2.73 -9.69 7.28
CA PRO A 144 -1.96 -10.86 6.87
C PRO A 144 -0.77 -11.17 7.80
N GLN A 145 -0.06 -10.12 8.26
CA GLN A 145 1.06 -10.25 9.21
C GLN A 145 0.63 -10.63 10.64
N GLY A 146 -0.66 -10.55 10.97
CA GLY A 146 -1.20 -10.90 12.28
C GLY A 146 -1.52 -12.38 12.46
N VAL A 147 -1.54 -13.17 11.37
CA VAL A 147 -1.93 -14.59 11.40
C VAL A 147 -0.69 -15.48 11.46
N LEU A 148 -0.40 -16.05 12.63
CA LEU A 148 0.71 -16.99 12.81
C LEU A 148 0.40 -18.40 12.29
N HIS A 149 -0.86 -18.84 12.47
CA HIS A 149 -1.37 -20.11 11.98
C HIS A 149 -2.90 -20.06 11.95
N SER A 150 -3.50 -20.59 10.89
CA SER A 150 -4.93 -20.86 10.82
C SER A 150 -5.14 -22.30 10.38
N SER A 151 -6.07 -22.99 11.05
CA SER A 151 -6.49 -24.34 10.66
C SER A 151 -7.48 -24.33 9.50
N VAL A 152 -7.97 -23.15 9.11
CA VAL A 152 -8.92 -22.93 8.00
C VAL A 152 -8.40 -21.83 7.08
N ASP A 153 -8.74 -21.91 5.80
CA ASP A 153 -8.46 -20.83 4.86
C ASP A 153 -9.34 -19.64 5.20
N LEU A 154 -8.71 -18.51 5.57
CA LEU A 154 -9.42 -17.29 5.87
C LEU A 154 -9.74 -16.54 4.56
N PRO A 155 -10.99 -16.12 4.34
CA PRO A 155 -11.35 -15.30 3.19
C PRO A 155 -10.50 -14.03 3.14
N ASN A 156 -9.97 -13.67 1.97
CA ASN A 156 -9.26 -12.41 1.78
C ASN A 156 -10.20 -11.41 1.10
N VAL A 157 -10.50 -10.31 1.79
CA VAL A 157 -11.45 -9.28 1.33
C VAL A 157 -10.77 -8.03 0.76
N THR A 158 -9.44 -8.03 0.64
CA THR A 158 -8.63 -6.88 0.20
C THR A 158 -9.09 -6.34 -1.16
N GLU A 159 -9.32 -7.21 -2.13
CA GLU A 159 -9.75 -6.79 -3.47
C GLU A 159 -11.17 -6.20 -3.45
N GLU A 160 -12.09 -6.81 -2.70
CA GLU A 160 -13.47 -6.30 -2.59
C GLU A 160 -13.51 -4.93 -1.91
N VAL A 161 -12.75 -4.73 -0.83
CA VAL A 161 -12.61 -3.41 -0.19
C VAL A 161 -12.09 -2.38 -1.19
N THR A 162 -11.11 -2.74 -2.02
CA THR A 162 -10.60 -1.85 -3.09
C THR A 162 -11.68 -1.50 -4.12
N GLN A 163 -12.48 -2.49 -4.53
CA GLN A 163 -13.56 -2.27 -5.50
C GLN A 163 -14.67 -1.38 -4.93
N ILE A 164 -15.10 -1.62 -3.69
CA ILE A 164 -16.10 -0.77 -3.02
C ILE A 164 -15.55 0.64 -2.86
N PHE A 165 -14.30 0.78 -2.40
CA PHE A 165 -13.62 2.07 -2.30
C PHE A 165 -13.68 2.85 -3.62
N ASN A 166 -13.34 2.21 -4.74
CA ASN A 166 -13.33 2.85 -6.05
C ASN A 166 -14.74 3.19 -6.58
N SER A 167 -15.79 2.56 -6.04
CA SER A 167 -17.17 2.79 -6.48
C SER A 167 -17.86 3.99 -5.81
N MET A 168 -17.20 4.62 -4.82
CA MET A 168 -17.70 5.77 -4.06
C MET A 168 -17.09 7.10 -4.51
#